data_AF-A0A2C6M7F1-F1
#
_entry.id   AF-A0A2C6M7F1-F1
#
_cell.length_a   1.000
_cell.length_b   1.000
_cell.length_c   1.000
_cell.angle_alpha   90.00
_cell.angle_beta   90.00
_cell.angle_gamma   90.00
#
_symmetry.space_group_name_H-M   'P 1'
#
loop_
_entity.id
_entity.type
_entity.pdbx_description
1 polymer ?
#
loop_
_entity_poly.entity_id
_entity_poly.type
_entity_poly.pdbx_seq_one_letter_code
_entity_poly.pdbx_strand_id
1 'polypeptide(L)'
;MQLAQYRPERVHGCFLPLPEIERLLAMLVAAGPEGRKKIVGLQPERADIILAGVTIVKIVLQSLNLKGLTVSESDLLHGLVWELAQQLSKQKLE
;
A
#
# COMPACT_ATOMS: atom_id res chain seq x y z
N MET A 1 -0.92 -11.99 -4.16
CA MET A 1 -0.22 -12.65 -3.03
C MET A 1 -1.15 -12.65 -1.81
N GLN A 2 -1.28 -13.77 -1.08
CA GLN A 2 -1.98 -13.81 0.20
C GLN A 2 -0.95 -14.07 1.31
N LEU A 3 -0.90 -13.20 2.31
CA LEU A 3 0.05 -13.27 3.42
C LEU A 3 -0.72 -13.55 4.72
N ALA A 4 -0.77 -14.82 5.14
CA ALA A 4 -1.37 -15.18 6.43
C ALA A 4 -0.62 -14.57 7.62
N GLN A 5 0.70 -14.42 7.47
CA GLN A 5 1.54 -13.64 8.35
C GLN A 5 2.20 -12.53 7.53
N TYR A 6 2.10 -11.30 8.03
CA TYR A 6 2.71 -10.15 7.37
C TYR A 6 4.24 -10.29 7.32
N ARG A 7 4.81 -10.00 6.15
CA ARG A 7 6.25 -10.07 5.87
C ARG A 7 6.67 -8.84 5.06
N PRO A 8 7.11 -7.76 5.73
CA PRO A 8 7.47 -6.49 5.08
C PRO A 8 8.47 -6.65 3.93
N GLU A 9 9.42 -7.59 4.07
CA GLU A 9 10.45 -7.90 3.09
C GLU A 9 9.91 -8.47 1.77
N ARG A 10 8.67 -8.96 1.77
CA ARG A 10 7.97 -9.42 0.57
C ARG A 10 7.11 -8.35 -0.08
N VAL A 11 6.91 -7.22 0.60
CA VAL A 11 6.03 -6.13 0.19
C VAL A 11 6.85 -4.93 -0.28
N HIS A 12 7.86 -4.52 0.50
CA HIS A 12 8.76 -3.42 0.13
C HIS A 12 9.43 -3.70 -1.22
N GLY A 13 9.42 -2.71 -2.11
CA GLY A 13 10.04 -2.80 -3.44
C GLY A 13 9.28 -3.68 -4.44
N CYS A 14 8.15 -4.27 -4.06
CA CYS A 14 7.34 -5.09 -4.96
C CYS A 14 6.69 -4.20 -6.03
N PHE A 15 6.85 -4.56 -7.31
CA PHE A 15 6.16 -3.91 -8.41
C PHE A 15 4.77 -4.52 -8.62
N LEU A 16 3.74 -3.67 -8.56
CA LEU A 16 2.34 -4.04 -8.78
C LEU A 16 1.85 -3.46 -10.11
N PRO A 17 1.69 -4.29 -11.16
CA PRO A 17 1.25 -3.82 -12.46
C PRO A 17 -0.25 -3.48 -12.44
N LEU A 18 -0.66 -2.52 -13.29
CA LEU A 18 -2.05 -2.06 -13.38
C LEU A 18 -3.07 -3.21 -13.59
N PRO A 19 -2.83 -4.22 -14.44
CA PRO A 19 -3.74 -5.37 -14.56
C PRO A 19 -3.94 -6.15 -13.26
N GLU A 20 -2.92 -6.24 -12.41
CA GLU A 20 -3.05 -6.90 -11.10
C GLU A 20 -3.90 -6.06 -10.14
N ILE A 21 -3.76 -4.73 -10.19
CA ILE A 21 -4.62 -3.80 -9.43
C ILE A 21 -6.08 -3.94 -9.85
N GLU A 22 -6.36 -4.04 -11.14
CA GLU A 22 -7.71 -4.26 -11.68
C GLU A 22 -8.27 -5.62 -11.27
N ARG A 23 -7.44 -6.68 -11.32
CA ARG A 23 -7.81 -8.02 -10.85
C ARG A 23 -8.15 -8.02 -9.35
N LEU A 24 -7.34 -7.36 -8.53
CA LEU A 24 -7.58 -7.21 -7.09
C LEU A 24 -8.86 -6.43 -6.82
N LEU A 25 -9.11 -5.34 -7.56
CA LEU A 25 -10.34 -4.57 -7.44
C LEU A 25 -11.58 -5.43 -7.74
N ALA A 26 -11.56 -6.20 -8.84
CA ALA A 26 -12.66 -7.10 -9.20
C ALA A 26 -12.90 -8.17 -8.12
N MET A 27 -11.83 -8.74 -7.57
CA MET A 27 -11.90 -9.70 -6.46
C MET A 27 -12.53 -9.07 -5.20
N LEU A 28 -12.15 -7.83 -4.85
CA LEU A 28 -12.69 -7.12 -3.69
C LEU A 28 -14.18 -6.79 -3.85
N VAL A 29 -14.61 -6.41 -5.06
CA VAL A 29 -16.03 -6.17 -5.38
C VAL A 29 -16.82 -7.47 -5.22
N ALA A 30 -16.34 -8.56 -5.82
CA ALA A 30 -17.02 -9.86 -5.79
C ALA A 30 -17.15 -10.44 -4.38
N ALA A 31 -16.20 -10.16 -3.48
CA ALA A 31 -16.24 -10.64 -2.10
C ALA A 31 -17.37 -9.99 -1.25
N GLY A 32 -17.84 -8.79 -1.61
CA GLY A 32 -18.81 -8.04 -0.80
C GLY A 32 -18.26 -7.60 0.57
N PRO A 33 -19.04 -6.90 1.41
CA PRO A 33 -18.56 -6.36 2.69
C PRO A 33 -18.04 -7.42 3.68
N GLU A 34 -18.83 -8.48 3.92
CA GLU A 34 -18.46 -9.53 4.87
C GLU A 34 -17.38 -10.47 4.32
N GLY A 35 -17.35 -10.71 3.00
CA GLY A 35 -16.28 -11.51 2.40
C GLY A 35 -14.93 -10.80 2.44
N ARG A 36 -14.89 -9.47 2.30
CA ARG A 36 -13.65 -8.68 2.40
C ARG A 36 -12.96 -8.87 3.75
N LYS A 37 -13.71 -8.90 4.85
CA LYS A 37 -13.17 -9.14 6.21
C LYS A 37 -12.48 -10.49 6.38
N LYS A 38 -12.76 -11.45 5.49
CA LYS A 38 -12.20 -12.81 5.51
C LYS A 38 -11.02 -12.99 4.56
N ILE A 39 -10.64 -11.95 3.80
CA ILE A 39 -9.52 -12.03 2.88
C ILE A 39 -8.21 -12.07 3.67
N VAL A 40 -7.44 -13.14 3.47
CA VAL A 40 -6.14 -13.32 4.11
C VAL A 40 -5.19 -12.19 3.72
N GLY A 41 -4.64 -11.51 4.74
CA GLY A 41 -3.75 -10.37 4.58
C GLY A 41 -4.44 -9.01 4.49
N LEU A 42 -5.78 -8.97 4.47
CA LEU A 42 -6.54 -7.74 4.62
C LEU A 42 -7.01 -7.62 6.08
N GLN A 43 -6.60 -6.52 6.74
CA GLN A 43 -7.08 -6.21 8.09
C GLN A 43 -8.59 -5.98 8.07
N PRO A 44 -9.38 -6.64 8.94
CA PRO A 44 -10.84 -6.48 8.99
C PRO A 44 -11.30 -5.03 9.14
N GLU A 45 -10.54 -4.22 9.88
CA GLU A 45 -10.81 -2.80 10.14
C GLU A 45 -10.59 -1.92 8.90
N ARG A 46 -9.93 -2.44 7.87
CA ARG A 46 -9.72 -1.77 6.57
C ARG A 46 -10.64 -2.29 5.49
N ALA A 47 -11.41 -3.34 5.77
CA ALA A 47 -12.19 -4.05 4.75
C ALA A 47 -13.30 -3.19 4.13
N ASP A 48 -13.82 -2.23 4.88
CA ASP A 48 -14.82 -1.26 4.43
C ASP A 48 -14.23 -0.23 3.45
N ILE A 49 -13.05 0.32 3.74
CA ILE A 49 -12.40 1.39 2.99
C ILE A 49 -11.48 0.91 1.86
N ILE A 50 -11.05 -0.36 1.87
CA ILE A 50 -10.06 -0.88 0.90
C ILE A 50 -10.49 -0.70 -0.55
N LEU A 51 -11.79 -0.80 -0.82
CA LEU A 51 -12.33 -0.66 -2.18
C LEU A 51 -12.07 0.75 -2.74
N ALA A 52 -12.27 1.78 -1.91
CA ALA A 52 -12.00 3.16 -2.27
C ALA A 52 -10.49 3.37 -2.49
N GLY A 53 -9.65 2.84 -1.59
CA GLY A 53 -8.19 2.95 -1.71
C GLY A 53 -7.65 2.36 -3.03
N VAL A 54 -8.06 1.14 -3.38
CA VAL A 54 -7.65 0.50 -4.65
C VAL A 54 -8.19 1.26 -5.86
N THR A 55 -9.40 1.81 -5.76
CA THR A 55 -10.01 2.63 -6.83
C THR A 55 -9.21 3.91 -7.09
N ILE A 56 -8.80 4.61 -6.03
CA ILE A 56 -7.98 5.82 -6.13
C ILE A 56 -6.65 5.50 -6.82
N VAL A 57 -5.97 4.44 -6.37
CA VAL A 57 -4.70 4.00 -6.99
C VAL A 57 -4.88 3.72 -8.48
N LYS A 58 -5.92 2.98 -8.86
CA LYS A 58 -6.23 2.70 -10.27
C LYS A 58 -6.41 4.00 -11.07
N ILE A 59 -7.22 4.94 -10.58
CA ILE A 59 -7.49 6.22 -11.26
C ILE A 59 -6.21 7.03 -11.42
N VAL A 60 -5.36 7.09 -10.40
CA VAL A 60 -4.07 7.80 -10.47
C VAL A 60 -3.18 7.20 -11.55
N LEU A 61 -3.03 5.87 -11.58
CA LEU A 61 -2.20 5.20 -12.59
C LEU A 61 -2.73 5.43 -14.01
N GLN A 62 -4.05 5.32 -14.21
CA GLN A 62 -4.66 5.55 -15.52
C GLN A 62 -4.53 7.02 -15.97
N SER A 63 -4.77 7.97 -15.06
CA SER A 63 -4.65 9.41 -15.34
C SER A 63 -3.22 9.81 -15.71
N LEU A 64 -2.22 9.15 -15.12
CA LEU A 64 -0.81 9.38 -15.39
C LEU A 64 -0.22 8.48 -16.49
N ASN A 65 -1.03 7.62 -17.10
CA ASN A 65 -0.61 6.63 -18.10
C ASN A 65 0.57 5.73 -17.63
N LEU A 66 0.55 5.34 -16.35
CA LEU A 66 1.56 4.49 -15.72
C LEU A 66 1.19 3.01 -15.79
N LYS A 67 2.19 2.15 -15.97
CA LYS A 67 1.99 0.69 -16.07
C LYS A 67 1.76 -0.02 -14.73
N GLY A 68 1.98 0.67 -13.61
CA GLY A 68 1.94 0.10 -12.27
C GLY A 68 2.65 1.01 -11.26
N LEU A 69 2.83 0.50 -10.04
CA LEU A 69 3.54 1.19 -8.97
C LEU A 69 4.51 0.24 -8.25
N THR A 70 5.51 0.79 -7.60
CA THR A 70 6.36 0.06 -6.66
C THR A 70 5.92 0.36 -5.24
N VAL A 71 5.68 -0.66 -4.42
CA VAL A 71 5.21 -0.51 -3.04
C VAL A 71 6.39 -0.14 -2.12
N SER A 72 6.16 0.80 -1.21
CA SER A 72 7.10 1.17 -0.14
C SER A 72 6.48 0.91 1.22
N GLU A 73 7.19 0.18 2.07
CA GLU A 73 6.89 0.05 3.51
C GLU A 73 7.24 1.30 4.32
N SER A 74 8.06 2.19 3.77
CA SER A 74 8.41 3.45 4.39
C SER A 74 7.41 4.53 3.99
N ASP A 75 6.85 5.19 5.00
CA ASP A 75 5.83 6.22 4.89
C ASP A 75 6.24 7.48 5.68
N LEU A 76 5.25 8.28 6.07
CA LEU A 76 5.45 9.53 6.78
C LEU A 76 6.27 9.37 8.08
N LEU A 77 6.07 8.30 8.84
CA LEU A 77 6.78 8.12 10.11
C LEU A 77 8.28 7.93 9.88
N HIS A 78 8.64 7.15 8.86
CA HIS A 78 10.05 7.00 8.45
C HIS A 78 10.63 8.33 7.98
N GLY A 79 9.87 9.11 7.22
CA GLY A 79 10.26 10.46 6.80
C GLY A 79 10.54 11.39 7.99
N LEU A 80 9.69 11.35 9.01
CA LEU A 80 9.86 12.17 10.22
C LEU A 80 11.12 11.77 11.01
N VAL A 81 11.37 10.47 11.18
CA VAL A 81 12.59 9.98 11.84
C VAL A 81 13.83 10.41 11.07
N TRP A 82 13.80 10.34 9.74
CA TRP A 82 14.88 10.78 8.88
C TRP A 82 15.16 12.28 9.00
N GLU A 83 14.10 13.10 9.02
CA GLU A 83 14.22 14.54 9.23
C GLU A 83 14.84 14.88 10.58
N LEU A 84 14.35 14.27 11.66
CA LEU A 84 14.89 14.49 13.01
C LEU A 84 16.37 14.10 13.10
N ALA A 85 16.75 12.97 12.51
CA ALA A 85 18.15 12.52 12.48
C ALA A 85 19.06 13.55 11.80
N GLN A 86 18.62 14.11 10.66
CA GLN A 86 19.38 15.16 9.97
C GLN A 86 19.52 16.44 10.79
N GLN A 87 18.48 16.85 11.51
CA GLN A 87 18.53 18.04 12.37
C GLN A 87 19.53 17.86 13.51
N LEU A 88 19.52 16.72 14.19
CA LEU A 88 20.46 16.40 15.28
C LEU A 88 21.91 16.32 14.79
N SER A 89 22.14 15.79 13.59
CA SER A 89 23.47 15.77 12.99
C SER A 89 24.01 17.16 12.69
N LYS A 90 23.15 18.10 12.26
CA LYS A 90 23.54 19.50 12.01
C LYS A 90 23.85 20.25 13.31
N GLN A 91 23.04 20.06 14.36
CA GLN A 91 23.27 20.70 15.67
C GLN A 91 24.56 20.24 16.38
N LYS A 92 25.09 19.06 16.05
CA LYS A 92 26.38 18.59 16.60
C LYS A 92 27.61 19.16 15.89
N LEU A 93 27.42 19.78 14.72
CA LEU A 93 28.49 20.37 13.91
C LEU A 93 28.62 21.88 14.13
N GLU A 94 27.68 22.48 14.86
CA GLU A 94 27.71 23.86 15.38
C GLU A 94 28.15 23.85 16.86
#